data_AF-A0A6N9J9L1-F1
#
_entry.id   AF-A0A6N9J9L1-F1
#
_cell.length_a   1.000
_cell.length_b   1.000
_cell.length_c   1.000
_cell.angle_alpha   90.00
_cell.angle_beta   90.00
_cell.angle_gamma   90.00
#
_symmetry.space_group_name_H-M   'P 1'
#
loop_
_entity.id
_entity.type
_entity.pdbx_description
1 polymer ?
#
loop_
_entity_poly.entity_id
_entity_poly.type
_entity_poly.pdbx_seq_one_letter_code
_entity_poly.pdbx_strand_id
1 'polypeptide(L)' 'MLFPVTVYGANGKVKEFISKEMLHKRHWEIFRKNEEKHTFHGPGKQTVTRELKAKLDLEFPPGSLSNNN' A
#
# COMPACT_ATOMS: atom_id res chain seq x y z
N MET A 1 3.14 0.29 19.95
CA MET A 1 3.80 -0.88 20.60
C MET A 1 2.75 -1.95 20.83
N LEU A 2 3.01 -3.22 20.52
CA LEU A 2 2.08 -4.31 20.78
C LEU A 2 2.30 -4.87 22.20
N PHE A 3 1.22 -5.16 22.91
CA PHE A 3 1.22 -5.67 24.27
C PHE A 3 0.69 -7.10 24.30
N PRO A 4 1.18 -7.98 25.18
CA PRO A 4 0.62 -9.32 25.31
C PRO A 4 -0.86 -9.24 25.70
N VAL A 5 -1.67 -10.12 25.11
CA VAL A 5 -3.12 -10.16 25.33
C VAL A 5 -3.50 -11.50 25.92
N THR A 6 -4.20 -11.48 27.05
CA THR A 6 -4.81 -12.67 27.66
C THR A 6 -6.30 -12.68 27.34
N VAL A 7 -6.76 -13.75 26.71
CA VAL A 7 -8.18 -13.96 26.39
C VAL A 7 -8.77 -14.87 27.45
N TYR A 8 -9.81 -14.40 28.14
CA TYR A 8 -10.56 -15.18 29.11
C TYR A 8 -11.81 -15.79 28.46
N GLY A 9 -12.12 -17.03 28.82
CA GLY A 9 -13.37 -17.68 28.44
C GLY A 9 -14.55 -17.18 29.29
N ALA A 10 -15.77 -17.54 28.90
CA ALA A 10 -16.99 -17.16 29.62
C ALA A 10 -17.04 -17.69 31.08
N ASN A 11 -16.25 -18.71 31.38
CA ASN A 11 -16.06 -19.28 32.72
C ASN A 11 -14.98 -18.56 33.55
N GLY A 12 -14.43 -17.44 33.07
CA GLY A 12 -13.36 -16.68 33.72
C GLY A 12 -11.98 -17.36 33.67
N LYS A 13 -11.86 -18.53 33.03
CA LYS A 13 -10.56 -19.21 32.87
C LYS A 13 -9.80 -18.61 31.69
N VAL A 14 -8.47 -18.60 31.80
CA VAL A 14 -7.60 -18.23 30.68
C VAL A 14 -7.83 -19.22 29.54
N LYS A 15 -8.29 -18.70 28.40
CA LYS A 15 -8.52 -19.47 27.18
C LYS A 15 -7.29 -19.45 26.28
N GLU A 16 -6.66 -18.29 26.13
CA GLU A 16 -5.49 -18.12 25.27
C GLU A 16 -4.62 -16.98 25.81
N PHE A 17 -3.30 -17.15 25.71
CA PHE A 17 -2.33 -16.09 25.95
C PHE A 17 -1.59 -15.81 24.64
N ILE A 18 -1.69 -14.58 24.15
CA ILE A 18 -1.08 -14.15 22.91
C ILE A 18 0.12 -13.28 23.26
N SER A 19 1.32 -13.78 22.96
CA SER A 19 2.55 -13.04 23.18
C SER A 19 2.66 -11.83 22.25
N LYS A 20 3.49 -10.86 22.65
CA LYS A 20 3.82 -9.68 21.85
C LYS A 20 4.38 -10.06 20.47
N GLU A 21 5.23 -11.08 20.41
CA GLU A 21 5.84 -11.58 19.16
C GLU A 21 4.77 -12.15 18.22
N MET A 22 3.81 -12.89 18.76
CA MET A 22 2.73 -13.47 17.95
C MET A 22 1.80 -12.38 17.39
N LEU A 23 1.50 -11.35 18.18
CA LEU A 23 0.77 -10.17 17.70
C LEU A 23 1.53 -9.44 16.61
N HIS A 24 2.84 -9.29 16.75
CA HIS A 24 3.68 -8.63 15.76
C HIS A 24 3.66 -9.36 14.42
N LYS A 25 3.78 -10.69 14.46
CA LYS A 25 3.68 -11.55 13.27
C LYS A 25 2.31 -11.43 12.60
N ARG A 26 1.22 -11.54 13.38
CA ARG A 26 -0.16 -11.41 12.86
C ARG A 26 -0.40 -10.04 12.23
N HIS A 27 0.05 -8.96 12.88
CA HIS A 27 -0.06 -7.59 12.36
C HIS A 27 0.62 -7.46 10.98
N TRP A 28 1.88 -7.87 10.87
CA TRP A 28 2.63 -7.76 9.60
C TRP A 28 2.11 -8.67 8.50
N GLU A 29 1.53 -9.82 8.84
CA GLU A 29 0.88 -10.68 7.85
C GLU A 29 -0.38 -10.03 7.27
N ILE A 30 -1.24 -9.46 8.12
CA ILE A 30 -2.43 -8.74 7.68
C ILE A 30 -2.03 -7.49 6.89
N PHE A 31 -1.02 -6.76 7.37
CA PHE A 31 -0.52 -5.57 6.69
C PHE A 31 -0.04 -5.89 5.27
N ARG A 32 0.80 -6.93 5.10
CA ARG A 32 1.27 -7.36 3.76
C ARG A 32 0.12 -7.80 2.86
N LYS A 33 -0.83 -8.59 3.38
CA LYS A 33 -2.03 -8.99 2.61
C LYS A 33 -2.89 -7.80 2.19
N ASN A 34 -2.98 -6.77 3.03
CA ASN A 34 -3.71 -5.54 2.71
C ASN A 34 -2.93 -4.68 1.71
N GLU A 35 -1.60 -4.57 1.84
CA GLU A 35 -0.78 -3.93 0.83
C GLU A 35 -0.90 -4.64 -0.52
N GLU A 36 -0.87 -5.97 -0.59
CA GLU A 36 -1.06 -6.71 -1.84
C GLU A 36 -2.45 -6.46 -2.47
N LYS A 37 -3.48 -6.22 -1.64
CA LYS A 37 -4.84 -5.91 -2.12
C LYS A 37 -5.02 -4.44 -2.52
N HIS A 38 -4.30 -3.52 -1.89
CA HIS A 38 -4.41 -2.07 -2.11
C HIS A 38 -3.29 -1.48 -2.96
N THR A 39 -2.23 -2.24 -3.25
CA THR A 39 -1.29 -1.93 -4.31
C THR A 39 -2.06 -2.11 -5.60
N PHE A 40 -2.45 -0.96 -6.18
CA PHE A 40 -2.91 -0.81 -7.54
C PHE A 40 -2.13 -1.74 -8.48
N HIS A 41 -2.64 -2.94 -8.70
CA HIS A 41 -2.13 -3.89 -9.67
C HIS A 41 -2.59 -3.42 -11.04
N GLY A 42 -1.91 -2.41 -11.53
CA GLY A 42 -1.81 -2.09 -12.93
C GLY A 42 -0.53 -1.31 -13.12
N PRO A 43 0.23 -1.51 -14.21
CA PRO A 43 1.11 -0.42 -14.65
C PRO A 43 0.22 0.81 -14.66
N GLY A 44 0.65 1.89 -14.01
CA GLY A 44 -0.04 3.16 -14.06
C GLY A 44 -0.09 3.61 -15.51
N LYS A 45 -1.02 3.05 -16.30
CA LYS A 45 -1.43 3.56 -17.58
C LYS A 45 -2.22 4.78 -17.18
N GLN A 46 -1.48 5.85 -16.95
CA GLN A 46 -2.01 7.19 -17.05
C GLN A 46 -2.59 7.21 -18.46
N THR A 47 -3.88 6.92 -18.56
CA THR A 47 -4.64 7.06 -19.80
C THR A 47 -4.78 8.56 -19.97
N VAL A 48 -3.68 9.23 -20.32
CA VAL A 48 -3.71 10.61 -20.75
C VAL A 48 -4.68 10.62 -21.90
N THR A 49 -5.82 11.28 -21.73
CA THR A 49 -6.80 11.40 -22.81
C THR A 49 -6.09 11.99 -24.02
N ARG A 50 -6.42 11.51 -25.22
CA ARG A 50 -5.77 11.95 -26.46
C ARG A 50 -5.75 13.47 -26.59
N GLU A 51 -6.79 14.12 -26.08
CA GLU A 51 -6.93 15.58 -25.98
C GLU A 51 -5.89 16.23 -25.05
N LEU A 52 -5.65 15.66 -23.87
CA LEU A 52 -4.65 16.17 -22.94
C LEU A 52 -3.23 16.00 -23.49
N LYS A 53 -2.97 14.87 -24.16
CA LYS A 53 -1.70 14.66 -24.87
C LYS A 53 -1.51 15.67 -26.00
N ALA A 54 -2.55 15.92 -26.80
CA ALA A 54 -2.49 16.87 -27.91
C ALA A 54 -2.21 18.31 -27.44
N LYS A 55 -2.83 18.73 -26.33
CA LYS A 55 -2.55 20.05 -25.73
C LYS A 55 -1.11 20.15 -25.20
N LEU A 56 -0.60 19.11 -24.57
CA LEU A 56 0.77 19.09 -24.06
C LEU A 56 1.81 19.05 -25.19
N ASP A 57 1.56 18.30 -26.27
CA ASP A 57 2.44 18.26 -27.45
C ASP A 57 2.50 19.62 -28.17
N LEU A 58 1.42 20.43 -28.08
CA LEU A 58 1.38 21.81 -28.58
C LEU A 58 2.21 22.77 -27.72
N GLU A 59 2.17 22.63 -26.40
CA GLU A 59 2.94 23.46 -25.46
C GLU A 59 4.42 23.06 -25.39
N PHE A 60 4.73 21.78 -25.60
CA PHE A 60 6.08 21.21 -25.50
C PHE A 60 6.42 20.39 -26.75
N PRO A 61 6.79 21.05 -27.87
CA PRO A 61 7.17 20.32 -29.08
C PRO A 61 8.45 19.49 -28.84
N PRO A 62 8.56 18.31 -29.50
CA PRO A 62 9.73 17.45 -29.38
C PRO A 62 10.95 18.16 -29.97
N GLY A 63 11.81 18.67 -29.08
CA GLY A 63 12.95 19.52 -29.40
C GLY A 63 13.21 20.63 -28.37
N SER A 64 12.24 20.95 -27.51
CA SER A 64 12.39 21.97 -26.46
C SER A 64 13.31 21.57 -25.30
N LEU A 65 13.64 20.28 -25.15
CA LEU A 65 14.55 19.76 -24.12
C LEU A 65 16.00 19.56 -24.63
N SER A 66 16.38 20.21 -25.74
CA SER A 66 17.78 20.25 -26.17
C SER A 66 18.36 21.63 -25.92
N ASN A 67 18.84 21.87 -24.70
CA ASN A 67 20.05 22.64 -24.42
C ASN A 67 20.26 22.68 -22.91
N ASN A 68 21.36 22.06 -22.47
CA ASN A 68 22.25 22.51 -21.41
C ASN A 68 23.40 21.48 -21.32
N ASN A 69 24.35 21.61 -22.25
CA ASN A 69 25.75 21.23 -22.05
C ASN A 69 26.56 22.52 -21.99
#